data_AF-A0A9C8AE06-F1
#
_entry.id   AF-A0A9C8AE06-F1
#
_cell.length_a   1.000
_cell.length_b   1.000
_cell.length_c   1.000
_cell.angle_alpha   90.00
_cell.angle_beta   90.00
_cell.angle_gamma   90.00
#
_symmetry.space_group_name_H-M   'P 1'
#
loop_
_entity.id
_entity.type
_entity.pdbx_description
1 polymer ?
#
loop_
_entity_poly.entity_id
_entity_poly.type
_entity_poly.pdbx_seq_one_letter_code
_entity_poly.pdbx_strand_id
1 'polypeptide(L)'
;MTPSNFNPWPIIIFVGFALLAISLLSHWYAQEVTLPRYCENPEQTVQLLQKILTEERPAGEETRRPYIIAAKLLFLVPRQSDETIEDYLDRVRYHLRKQCR
;
A
#
# COMPACT_ATOMS: atom_id res chain seq x y z
N MET A 1 -48.56 -25.06 -4.96
CA MET A 1 -47.51 -24.03 -4.93
C MET A 1 -46.91 -24.05 -3.54
N THR A 2 -45.79 -24.73 -3.34
CA THR A 2 -45.09 -24.74 -2.05
C THR A 2 -44.31 -23.44 -1.90
N PRO A 3 -44.44 -22.70 -0.78
CA PRO A 3 -43.66 -21.50 -0.56
C PRO A 3 -42.20 -21.89 -0.37
N SER A 4 -41.34 -21.40 -1.25
CA SER A 4 -39.89 -21.48 -1.06
C SER A 4 -39.51 -20.60 0.13
N ASN A 5 -39.12 -21.21 1.24
CA ASN A 5 -38.49 -20.50 2.35
C ASN A 5 -37.10 -20.07 1.91
N PHE A 6 -36.98 -18.84 1.40
CA PHE A 6 -35.69 -18.24 1.08
C PHE A 6 -34.91 -18.01 2.37
N ASN A 7 -33.86 -18.80 2.57
CA ASN A 7 -32.91 -18.58 3.65
C ASN A 7 -31.67 -17.84 3.09
N PRO A 8 -31.49 -16.53 3.37
CA PRO A 8 -30.38 -15.75 2.82
C PRO A 8 -29.04 -16.03 3.51
N TRP A 9 -29.05 -16.65 4.70
CA TRP A 9 -27.86 -16.93 5.49
C TRP A 9 -26.69 -17.59 4.72
N PRO A 10 -26.89 -18.65 3.91
CA PRO A 10 -25.80 -19.24 3.12
C PRO A 10 -25.16 -18.24 2.14
N ILE A 11 -25.95 -17.35 1.53
CA ILE A 11 -25.44 -16.33 0.61
C ILE A 11 -24.61 -15.30 1.36
N ILE A 12 -25.09 -14.84 2.52
CA ILE A 12 -24.39 -13.88 3.37
C ILE A 12 -23.06 -14.47 3.87
N ILE A 13 -23.04 -15.72 4.32
CA ILE A 13 -21.80 -16.41 4.73
C ILE A 13 -20.84 -16.49 3.55
N PHE A 14 -21.32 -16.90 2.37
CA PHE A 14 -20.47 -17.06 1.20
C PHE A 14 -19.82 -15.74 0.77
N VAL A 15 -20.61 -14.66 0.69
CA VAL A 15 -20.11 -13.32 0.33
C VAL A 15 -19.15 -12.79 1.41
N GLY A 16 -19.50 -12.97 2.69
CA GLY A 16 -18.62 -12.60 3.79
C GLY A 16 -17.27 -13.32 3.73
N PHE A 17 -17.28 -14.62 3.45
CA PHE A 17 -16.07 -15.43 3.33
C PHE A 17 -15.24 -15.02 2.11
N ALA A 18 -15.88 -14.71 0.97
CA ALA A 18 -15.19 -14.23 -0.22
C ALA A 18 -14.49 -12.88 0.03
N LEU A 19 -15.17 -11.92 0.67
CA LEU A 19 -14.58 -10.63 1.02
C LEU A 19 -13.41 -10.78 2.02
N LEU A 20 -13.55 -11.66 3.00
CA LEU A 20 -12.52 -11.94 3.99
C LEU A 20 -11.29 -12.59 3.34
N ALA A 21 -11.50 -13.55 2.43
CA ALA A 21 -10.43 -14.15 1.64
C ALA A 21 -9.66 -13.12 0.80
N ILE A 22 -10.39 -12.21 0.12
CA ILE A 22 -9.77 -11.13 -0.67
C ILE A 22 -8.98 -10.18 0.24
N SER A 23 -9.49 -9.85 1.43
CA SER A 23 -8.79 -9.01 2.40
C SER A 23 -7.48 -9.64 2.87
N LEU A 24 -7.49 -10.95 3.16
CA LEU A 24 -6.29 -11.68 3.59
C LEU A 24 -5.25 -11.78 2.47
N LEU A 25 -5.68 -12.11 1.25
CA LEU A 25 -4.83 -12.18 0.06
C LEU A 25 -4.19 -10.82 -0.27
N SER A 26 -4.93 -9.73 -0.09
CA SER A 26 -4.43 -8.37 -0.34
C SER A 26 -3.31 -7.98 0.63
N HIS A 27 -3.45 -8.35 1.92
CA HIS A 27 -2.42 -8.10 2.93
C HIS A 27 -1.13 -8.89 2.61
N TRP A 28 -1.28 -10.16 2.22
CA TRP A 28 -0.17 -11.00 1.81
C TRP A 28 0.53 -10.46 0.54
N TYR A 29 -0.24 -10.08 -0.49
CA TYR A 29 0.33 -9.53 -1.73
C TYR A 29 1.09 -8.21 -1.52
N ALA A 30 0.57 -7.33 -0.65
CA ALA A 30 1.24 -6.09 -0.28
C ALA A 30 2.57 -6.35 0.45
N GLN A 31 2.64 -7.41 1.26
CA GLN A 31 3.85 -7.79 1.99
C GLN A 31 4.86 -8.59 1.16
N GLU A 32 4.42 -9.51 0.30
CA GLU A 32 5.34 -10.43 -0.40
C GLU A 32 5.85 -9.86 -1.75
N VAL A 33 5.06 -9.02 -2.44
CA VAL A 33 5.35 -8.64 -3.84
C VAL A 33 5.82 -7.20 -4.00
N THR A 34 5.29 -6.25 -3.21
CA THR A 34 5.70 -4.85 -3.28
C THR A 34 6.85 -4.51 -2.35
N LEU A 35 6.93 -5.19 -1.21
CA LEU A 35 7.90 -4.95 -0.15
C LEU A 35 9.36 -5.27 -0.54
N PRO A 36 9.66 -6.37 -1.29
CA PRO A 36 11.04 -6.66 -1.70
C PRO A 36 11.68 -5.54 -2.51
N ARG A 37 10.91 -4.87 -3.39
CA ARG A 37 11.45 -3.76 -4.20
C ARG A 37 11.83 -2.53 -3.39
N TYR A 38 11.17 -2.30 -2.24
CA TYR A 38 11.57 -1.24 -1.32
C TYR A 38 12.82 -1.64 -0.52
N CYS A 39 12.95 -2.93 -0.22
CA CYS A 39 14.08 -3.45 0.56
C CYS A 39 15.37 -3.60 -0.25
N GLU A 40 15.29 -3.73 -1.58
CA GLU A 40 16.47 -3.70 -2.45
C GLU A 40 17.25 -2.39 -2.33
N ASN A 41 16.55 -1.25 -2.27
CA ASN A 41 17.18 0.06 -2.10
C ASN A 41 16.28 1.06 -1.35
N PRO A 42 16.25 1.00 0.00
CA PRO A 42 15.32 1.77 0.80
C PRO A 42 15.58 3.28 0.74
N GLU A 43 16.85 3.71 0.74
CA GLU A 43 17.20 5.13 0.68
C GLU A 43 16.82 5.76 -0.67
N GLN A 44 17.06 5.04 -1.77
CA GLN A 44 16.63 5.50 -3.10
C GLN A 44 15.09 5.66 -3.16
N THR A 45 14.36 4.72 -2.56
CA THR A 45 12.89 4.79 -2.51
C THR A 45 12.42 6.02 -1.72
N VAL A 46 13.06 6.33 -0.59
CA VAL A 46 12.73 7.51 0.23
C VAL A 46 13.06 8.81 -0.51
N GLN A 47 14.16 8.86 -1.26
CA GLN A 47 14.48 10.02 -2.11
C GLN A 47 13.45 10.23 -3.22
N LEU A 48 12.98 9.16 -3.87
CA LEU A 48 11.93 9.24 -4.87
C LEU A 48 10.60 9.71 -4.23
N LEU A 49 10.29 9.25 -3.02
CA LEU A 49 9.14 9.71 -2.26
C LEU A 49 9.24 11.19 -1.92
N GLN A 50 10.42 11.67 -1.53
CA GLN A 50 10.66 13.09 -1.30
C GLN A 50 10.38 13.91 -2.57
N LYS A 51 10.91 13.49 -3.73
CA LYS A 51 10.63 14.17 -5.01
C LYS A 51 9.14 14.21 -5.33
N ILE A 52 8.40 13.13 -5.09
CA ILE A 52 6.94 13.08 -5.30
C ILE A 52 6.20 14.10 -4.43
N LEU A 53 6.70 14.35 -3.22
CA LEU A 53 6.09 15.30 -2.29
C LEU A 53 6.44 16.76 -2.59
N THR A 54 7.59 17.02 -3.22
CA THR A 54 8.11 18.38 -3.41
C THR A 54 7.99 18.89 -4.84
N GLU A 55 7.94 18.01 -5.83
CA GLU A 55 7.96 18.36 -7.25
C GLU A 55 6.58 18.14 -7.90
N GLU A 56 6.18 19.07 -8.78
CA GLU A 56 4.93 18.95 -9.54
C GLU A 56 5.00 17.82 -10.60
N ARG A 57 6.21 17.56 -11.13
CA ARG A 57 6.47 16.52 -12.16
C ARG A 57 7.69 15.67 -11.79
N PRO A 58 7.56 14.77 -10.79
CA PRO A 58 8.71 14.08 -10.21
C PRO A 58 9.45 13.16 -11.20
N ALA A 59 8.77 12.63 -12.21
CA ALA A 59 9.40 11.76 -13.22
C ALA A 59 9.96 12.52 -14.43
N GLY A 60 9.54 13.75 -14.72
CA GLY A 60 9.90 14.45 -15.96
C GLY A 60 9.78 13.57 -17.21
N GLU A 61 10.91 13.41 -17.92
CA GLU A 61 11.10 12.52 -19.09
C GLU A 61 11.64 11.12 -18.73
N GLU A 62 11.93 10.86 -17.45
CA GLU A 62 12.46 9.58 -16.98
C GLU A 62 11.37 8.49 -16.89
N THR A 63 11.82 7.26 -16.66
CA THR A 63 10.91 6.13 -16.45
C THR A 63 10.03 6.35 -15.22
N ARG A 64 8.71 6.29 -15.39
CA ARG A 64 7.72 6.54 -14.33
C ARG A 64 7.62 5.43 -13.29
N ARG A 65 8.10 4.24 -13.61
CA ARG A 65 7.96 3.02 -12.80
C ARG A 65 8.52 3.16 -11.37
N PRO A 66 9.76 3.64 -11.13
CA PRO A 66 10.28 3.87 -9.78
C PRO A 66 9.42 4.85 -8.95
N TYR A 67 8.90 5.91 -9.58
CA TYR A 67 8.03 6.89 -8.91
C TYR A 67 6.67 6.29 -8.55
N ILE A 68 6.07 5.45 -9.40
CA ILE A 68 4.83 4.74 -9.07
C ILE A 68 5.03 3.79 -7.88
N ILE A 69 6.19 3.14 -7.81
CA ILE A 69 6.55 2.27 -6.69
C ILE A 69 6.67 3.12 -5.41
N ALA A 70 7.45 4.21 -5.42
CA ALA A 70 7.57 5.08 -4.25
C ALA A 70 6.23 5.72 -3.83
N ALA A 71 5.37 6.13 -4.78
CA ALA A 71 4.06 6.72 -4.49
C ALA A 71 3.13 5.77 -3.72
N LYS A 72 3.27 4.45 -3.89
CA LYS A 72 2.49 3.47 -3.10
C LYS A 72 2.79 3.57 -1.60
N LEU A 73 3.95 4.08 -1.20
CA LEU A 73 4.25 4.30 0.22
C LEU A 73 3.31 5.33 0.86
N LEU A 74 2.74 6.27 0.10
CA LEU A 74 1.74 7.21 0.62
C LEU A 74 0.46 6.50 1.07
N PHE A 75 0.15 5.34 0.49
CA PHE A 75 -0.99 4.53 0.90
C PHE A 75 -0.65 3.57 2.05
N LEU A 76 0.57 3.03 2.04
CA LEU A 76 1.03 2.08 3.07
C LEU A 76 1.38 2.77 4.39
N VAL A 77 1.96 3.95 4.31
CA VAL A 77 2.30 4.80 5.45
C VAL A 77 1.74 6.20 5.13
N PRO A 78 0.46 6.47 5.44
CA PRO A 78 -0.13 7.77 5.18
C PRO A 78 0.57 8.89 5.95
N ARG A 79 0.64 10.08 5.33
CA ARG A 79 1.10 11.30 5.99
C ARG A 79 -0.03 11.89 6.84
N GLN A 80 0.30 12.40 8.01
CA GLN A 80 -0.66 13.11 8.85
C GLN A 80 -0.79 14.57 8.38
N SER A 81 -1.91 15.21 8.71
CA SER A 81 -2.24 16.56 8.20
C SER A 81 -1.29 17.65 8.70
N ASP A 82 -0.80 17.50 9.93
CA ASP A 82 0.05 18.41 10.69
C ASP A 82 1.52 18.02 10.68
N GLU A 83 1.84 16.92 9.99
CA GLU A 83 3.18 16.37 9.94
C GLU A 83 4.04 17.05 8.86
N THR A 84 5.27 17.40 9.24
CA THR A 84 6.26 17.94 8.30
C THR A 84 6.73 16.88 7.32
N ILE A 85 7.24 17.30 6.16
CA ILE A 85 7.77 16.34 5.18
C ILE A 85 8.95 15.56 5.77
N GLU A 86 9.81 16.19 6.57
CA GLU A 86 10.96 15.53 7.18
C GLU A 86 10.54 14.45 8.19
N ASP A 87 9.63 14.79 9.12
CA ASP A 87 9.10 13.84 10.10
C ASP A 87 8.43 12.63 9.42
N TYR A 88 7.70 12.90 8.33
CA TYR A 88 7.08 11.88 7.52
C TYR A 88 8.11 10.93 6.90
N LEU A 89 9.15 11.47 6.26
CA LEU A 89 10.19 10.67 5.61
C LEU A 89 10.97 9.84 6.65
N ASP A 90 11.21 10.38 7.84
CA ASP A 90 11.85 9.63 8.93
C ASP A 90 10.99 8.48 9.44
N ARG A 91 9.67 8.69 9.57
CA ARG A 91 8.75 7.58 9.91
C ARG A 91 8.74 6.52 8.82
N VAL A 92 8.74 6.91 7.54
CA VAL A 92 8.81 5.97 6.42
C VAL A 92 10.13 5.19 6.44
N ARG A 93 11.29 5.85 6.67
CA ARG A 93 12.59 5.18 6.85
C ARG A 93 12.56 4.18 7.99
N TYR A 94 11.94 4.54 9.12
CA TYR A 94 11.80 3.62 10.25
C TYR A 94 10.91 2.42 9.90
N HIS A 95 9.80 2.65 9.20
CA HIS A 95 8.89 1.60 8.75
C HIS A 95 9.59 0.61 7.80
N LEU A 96 10.30 1.12 6.78
CA LEU A 96 11.06 0.30 5.84
C LEU A 96 12.16 -0.50 6.56
N ARG A 97 12.91 0.11 7.47
CA ARG A 97 13.93 -0.59 8.29
C ARG A 97 13.34 -1.73 9.13
N LYS A 98 12.10 -1.57 9.62
CA LYS A 98 11.41 -2.60 10.40
C LYS A 98 10.91 -3.76 9.53
N GLN A 99 10.47 -3.48 8.30
CA GLN A 99 9.93 -4.50 7.41
C GLN A 99 10.98 -5.22 6.57
N CYS A 100 12.12 -4.58 6.29
CA CYS A 100 13.23 -5.15 5.52
C CYS A 100 14.25 -5.93 6.36
N ARG A 101 13.97 -6.12 7.65
CA ARG A 101 14.78 -6.88 8.60
C ARG A 101 14.09 -8.18 8.94
#